data_AF-Q826G1-F1
#
_entry.id   AF-Q826G1-F1
#
_cell.length_a   1.000
_cell.length_b   1.000
_cell.length_c   1.000
_cell.angle_alpha   90.00
_cell.angle_beta   90.00
_cell.angle_gamma   90.00
#
_symmetry.space_group_name_H-M   'P 1'
#
loop_
_entity.id
_entity.type
_entity.pdbx_description
1 polymer ?
#
loop_
_entity_poly.entity_id
_entity_poly.type
_entity_poly.pdbx_seq_one_letter_code
_entity_poly.pdbx_strand_id
1 'polypeptide(L)'
;MLLCQGKRGCPFSAWGAEALSRGLCESRPGNSRWRRGRERTTSSVPGEEARGMTVMGVSKFERFFRAAASLDVDKNDLKRYGDFVDAKLYDLLVVGQASAKANGRDTVEPWDLPITKGLQESIHRFRQLDEEVELKPILEQLAAHPPLDRTPTQETEERYPEIIGGLSVALAETFKILYPDVKNPQTSHWEGVTAVFDRLL
;
A
#
# COMPACT_ATOMS: atom_id res chain seq x y z
N MET A 1 -44.43 -23.39 -1.03
CA MET A 1 -45.13 -22.14 -1.40
C MET A 1 -46.46 -22.10 -0.66
N LEU A 2 -46.51 -21.49 0.53
CA LEU A 2 -47.74 -21.00 1.16
C LEU A 2 -47.37 -19.84 2.10
N LEU A 3 -48.24 -18.83 2.09
CA LEU A 3 -48.01 -17.41 2.36
C LEU A 3 -47.67 -17.00 3.81
N CYS A 4 -46.90 -15.90 3.90
CA CYS A 4 -46.79 -15.00 5.05
C CYS A 4 -48.13 -14.33 5.40
N GLN A 5 -48.39 -14.12 6.70
CA GLN A 5 -48.97 -12.87 7.22
C GLN A 5 -48.44 -12.56 8.63
N GLY A 6 -48.02 -11.31 8.85
CA GLY A 6 -47.46 -10.83 10.11
C GLY A 6 -48.45 -10.03 10.98
N LYS A 7 -48.07 -9.88 12.26
CA LYS A 7 -48.51 -8.83 13.21
C LYS A 7 -47.34 -8.64 14.22
N ARG A 8 -46.58 -7.55 14.15
CA ARG A 8 -46.73 -6.26 14.89
C ARG A 8 -46.85 -6.40 16.41
N GLY A 9 -45.85 -5.87 17.13
CA GLY A 9 -46.00 -5.30 18.48
C GLY A 9 -44.92 -5.69 19.48
N CYS A 10 -43.82 -4.92 19.56
CA CYS A 10 -42.93 -4.91 20.73
C CYS A 10 -42.75 -3.44 21.16
N PRO A 11 -43.13 -3.07 22.39
CA PRO A 11 -42.91 -1.73 22.91
C PRO A 11 -41.61 -1.64 23.73
N PHE A 12 -40.86 -0.57 23.48
CA PHE A 12 -40.32 0.40 24.45
C PHE A 12 -39.77 -0.06 25.81
N SER A 13 -38.46 0.11 26.02
CA SER A 13 -37.80 0.75 27.20
C SER A 13 -36.27 0.61 27.01
N ALA A 14 -35.44 1.64 26.87
CA ALA A 14 -35.18 2.85 27.68
C ALA A 14 -34.50 2.54 29.03
N TRP A 15 -33.20 2.22 29.02
CA TRP A 15 -32.24 2.35 30.11
C TRP A 15 -31.03 3.07 29.49
N GLY A 16 -30.47 4.18 29.97
CA GLY A 16 -30.47 4.78 31.30
C GLY A 16 -29.02 5.22 31.54
N ALA A 17 -28.73 6.51 31.32
CA ALA A 17 -27.45 7.14 31.57
C ALA A 17 -27.28 7.46 33.06
N GLU A 18 -26.13 7.17 33.66
CA GLU A 18 -25.51 7.93 34.76
C GLU A 18 -24.25 7.22 35.29
N ALA A 19 -23.10 7.91 35.25
CA ALA A 19 -22.07 7.90 36.30
C ALA A 19 -20.88 8.78 35.87
N LEU A 20 -21.00 10.08 36.10
CA LEU A 20 -19.88 11.01 36.15
C LEU A 20 -19.47 11.20 37.62
N SER A 21 -18.17 11.49 37.78
CA SER A 21 -17.56 12.21 38.90
C SER A 21 -16.91 11.38 40.02
N ARG A 22 -15.57 11.36 40.05
CA ARG A 22 -14.72 12.04 41.07
C ARG A 22 -13.30 11.45 41.09
N GLY A 23 -12.29 12.31 41.13
CA GLY A 23 -10.94 11.92 41.54
C GLY A 23 -9.79 12.79 41.01
N LEU A 24 -9.76 14.06 41.39
CA LEU A 24 -8.55 14.90 41.35
C LEU A 24 -7.52 14.37 42.36
N CYS A 25 -6.25 14.27 41.97
CA CYS A 25 -5.11 14.30 42.88
C CYS A 25 -3.90 14.92 42.16
N GLU A 26 -3.08 15.62 42.93
CA GLU A 26 -2.47 16.89 42.56
C GLU A 26 -0.93 16.83 42.60
N SER A 27 -0.29 17.54 41.67
CA SER A 27 1.03 18.22 41.75
C SER A 27 2.35 17.44 41.97
N ARG A 28 3.34 17.72 41.10
CA ARG A 28 4.66 18.32 41.44
C ARG A 28 5.45 18.73 40.20
N PRO A 29 6.16 19.89 40.19
CA PRO A 29 6.98 20.34 39.08
C PRO A 29 8.44 19.88 39.25
N GLY A 30 9.00 19.25 38.22
CA GLY A 30 10.40 18.81 38.17
C GLY A 30 11.13 19.44 37.00
N ASN A 31 11.79 20.58 37.24
CA ASN A 31 12.70 21.23 36.33
C ASN A 31 14.10 20.61 36.50
N SER A 32 14.67 19.98 35.46
CA SER A 32 16.13 20.01 35.23
C SER A 32 16.54 19.40 33.88
N ARG A 33 17.25 20.23 33.11
CA ARG A 33 18.53 19.88 32.47
C ARG A 33 18.48 19.14 31.12
N TRP A 34 18.10 19.88 30.08
CA TRP A 34 18.58 19.62 28.73
C TRP A 34 19.66 20.64 28.35
N ARG A 35 20.92 20.27 28.56
CA ARG A 35 22.08 20.91 27.91
C ARG A 35 23.06 19.84 27.41
N ARG A 36 23.21 19.86 26.09
CA ARG A 36 24.42 19.58 25.28
C ARG A 36 25.05 18.20 25.37
N GLY A 37 24.76 17.41 24.33
CA GLY A 37 25.73 16.54 23.66
C GLY A 37 25.60 16.75 22.16
N ARG A 38 26.37 17.70 21.60
CA ARG A 38 26.57 17.87 20.16
C ARG A 38 27.72 16.94 19.79
N GLU A 39 27.42 15.74 19.31
CA GLU A 39 28.39 14.96 18.55
C GLU A 39 27.95 14.93 17.10
N ARG A 40 28.91 15.36 16.29
CA ARG A 40 28.81 15.64 14.88
C ARG A 40 29.40 14.42 14.19
N THR A 41 28.56 13.48 13.76
CA THR A 41 28.92 12.55 12.70
C THR A 41 28.35 13.10 11.40
N THR A 42 29.18 13.89 10.75
CA THR A 42 29.07 14.21 9.32
C THR A 42 29.20 12.92 8.51
N SER A 43 28.08 12.44 7.96
CA SER A 43 27.95 12.08 6.54
C SER A 43 26.58 11.42 6.32
N SER A 44 25.51 12.21 6.41
CA SER A 44 24.26 11.87 5.74
C SER A 44 24.51 11.99 4.24
N VAL A 45 24.78 10.86 3.58
CA VAL A 45 24.79 10.78 2.12
C VAL A 45 23.36 11.04 1.65
N PRO A 46 23.07 12.11 0.89
CA PRO A 46 21.79 12.29 0.25
C PRO A 46 21.86 11.68 -1.15
N GLY A 47 21.03 10.67 -1.43
CA GLY A 47 20.72 10.28 -2.81
C GLY A 47 21.50 9.10 -3.40
N GLU A 48 21.60 7.99 -2.68
CA GLU A 48 22.06 6.69 -3.23
C GLU A 48 20.97 5.61 -3.12
N GLU A 49 19.71 6.05 -3.16
CA GLU A 49 18.50 5.26 -2.88
C GLU A 49 17.58 5.17 -4.10
N ALA A 50 18.18 5.18 -5.28
CA ALA A 50 17.63 4.58 -6.49
C ALA A 50 18.38 3.26 -6.69
N ARG A 51 18.13 2.27 -5.83
CA ARG A 51 18.86 1.00 -5.85
C ARG A 51 18.52 0.22 -7.13
N GLY A 52 19.38 0.37 -8.13
CA GLY A 52 19.85 -0.75 -8.95
C GLY A 52 18.94 -1.25 -10.05
N MET A 53 17.96 -0.49 -10.55
CA MET A 53 17.31 -0.91 -11.80
C MET A 53 18.32 -0.74 -12.94
N THR A 54 18.82 -1.86 -13.48
CA THR A 54 19.70 -1.86 -14.65
C THR A 54 19.02 -1.13 -15.81
N VAL A 55 19.79 -0.62 -16.78
CA VAL A 55 19.21 0.04 -17.98
C VAL A 55 18.15 -0.85 -18.66
N MET A 56 18.33 -2.18 -18.60
CA MET A 56 17.35 -3.15 -19.09
C MET A 56 16.03 -3.12 -18.31
N GLY A 57 16.07 -2.89 -17.00
CA GLY A 57 14.88 -2.74 -16.17
C GLY A 57 14.08 -1.48 -16.50
N VAL A 58 14.77 -0.37 -16.78
CA VAL A 58 14.14 0.88 -17.23
C VAL A 58 13.38 0.68 -18.54
N SER A 59 14.00 0.04 -19.54
CA SER A 59 13.36 -0.23 -20.83
C SER A 59 12.13 -1.14 -20.70
N LYS A 60 12.19 -2.15 -19.82
CA LYS A 60 11.06 -3.04 -19.53
C LYS A 60 9.92 -2.29 -18.84
N PHE A 61 10.23 -1.41 -17.91
CA PHE A 61 9.26 -0.54 -17.25
C PHE A 61 8.55 0.40 -18.23
N GLU A 62 9.29 1.08 -19.10
CA GLU A 62 8.72 1.95 -20.14
C GLU A 62 7.80 1.16 -21.08
N ARG A 63 8.24 -0.03 -21.52
CA ARG A 63 7.42 -0.94 -22.35
C ARG A 63 6.14 -1.35 -21.64
N PHE A 64 6.21 -1.65 -20.35
CA PHE A 64 5.05 -2.04 -19.55
C PHE A 64 4.01 -0.92 -19.50
N PHE A 65 4.38 0.31 -19.12
CA PHE A 65 3.43 1.42 -19.02
C PHE A 65 2.85 1.83 -20.39
N ARG A 66 3.65 1.66 -21.45
CA ARG A 66 3.16 1.82 -22.82
C ARG A 66 2.13 0.75 -23.20
N ALA A 67 2.36 -0.51 -22.85
CA ALA A 67 1.44 -1.60 -23.13
C ALA A 67 0.16 -1.51 -22.29
N ALA A 68 0.28 -1.24 -20.99
CA ALA A 68 -0.85 -1.19 -20.06
C ALA A 68 -1.79 -0.01 -20.35
N ALA A 69 -1.22 1.16 -20.70
CA ALA A 69 -2.01 2.37 -20.76
C ALA A 69 -1.51 3.39 -21.79
N SER A 70 -0.60 3.07 -22.71
CA SER A 70 -0.04 4.05 -23.66
C SER A 70 0.55 5.29 -22.98
N LEU A 71 1.25 5.07 -21.86
CA LEU A 71 1.99 6.10 -21.11
C LEU A 71 3.48 6.03 -21.45
N ASP A 72 4.09 7.20 -21.64
CA ASP A 72 5.52 7.39 -21.81
C ASP A 72 6.10 7.94 -20.50
N VAL A 73 6.41 7.01 -19.60
CA VAL A 73 7.07 7.27 -18.31
C VAL A 73 8.58 7.46 -18.51
N ASP A 74 9.21 8.29 -17.69
CA ASP A 74 10.65 8.55 -17.77
C ASP A 74 11.44 8.02 -16.55
N LYS A 75 12.75 8.27 -16.54
CA LYS A 75 13.63 7.84 -15.44
C LYS A 75 13.34 8.52 -14.11
N ASN A 76 12.81 9.74 -14.12
CA ASN A 76 12.43 10.45 -12.90
C ASN A 76 11.18 9.83 -12.28
N ASP A 77 10.29 9.29 -13.11
CA ASP A 77 9.08 8.60 -12.67
C ASP A 77 9.38 7.25 -12.01
N LEU A 78 10.49 6.60 -12.33
CA LEU A 78 10.87 5.32 -11.70
C LEU A 78 10.97 5.42 -10.18
N LYS A 79 11.54 6.51 -9.66
CA LYS A 79 11.64 6.70 -8.22
C LYS A 79 10.24 6.84 -7.60
N ARG A 80 9.38 7.64 -8.22
CA ARG A 80 8.00 7.86 -7.75
C ARG A 80 7.19 6.57 -7.77
N TYR A 81 7.38 5.78 -8.82
CA TYR A 81 6.78 4.47 -8.95
C TYR A 81 7.25 3.53 -7.84
N GLY A 82 8.57 3.44 -7.60
CA GLY A 82 9.14 2.63 -6.52
C GLY A 82 8.57 3.03 -5.16
N ASP A 83 8.67 4.32 -4.83
CA ASP A 83 8.11 4.87 -3.59
C ASP A 83 6.60 4.54 -3.44
N PHE A 84 5.84 4.59 -4.54
CA PHE A 84 4.40 4.26 -4.56
C PHE A 84 4.13 2.77 -4.31
N VAL A 85 4.78 1.87 -5.06
CA VAL A 85 4.50 0.43 -4.91
C VAL A 85 5.00 -0.11 -3.58
N ASP A 86 6.12 0.40 -3.08
CA ASP A 86 6.67 0.02 -1.78
C ASP A 86 5.72 0.43 -0.65
N ALA A 87 5.23 1.67 -0.69
CA ALA A 87 4.24 2.16 0.27
C ALA A 87 2.96 1.32 0.24
N LYS A 88 2.41 1.05 -0.95
CA LYS A 88 1.15 0.29 -1.08
C LYS A 88 1.29 -1.18 -0.74
N LEU A 89 2.40 -1.82 -1.08
CA LEU A 89 2.66 -3.18 -0.61
C LEU A 89 2.78 -3.21 0.91
N TYR A 90 3.48 -2.24 1.51
CA TYR A 90 3.62 -2.16 2.96
C TYR A 90 2.28 -1.97 3.67
N ASP A 91 1.41 -1.08 3.18
CA ASP A 91 0.07 -0.87 3.73
C ASP A 91 -0.76 -2.17 3.74
N LEU A 92 -0.72 -2.93 2.63
CA LEU A 92 -1.38 -4.24 2.53
C LEU A 92 -0.82 -5.24 3.56
N LEU A 93 0.50 -5.24 3.79
CA LEU A 93 1.16 -6.10 4.77
C LEU A 93 0.80 -5.72 6.21
N VAL A 94 0.72 -4.42 6.54
CA VAL A 94 0.29 -3.95 7.86
C VAL A 94 -1.11 -4.44 8.19
N VAL A 95 -2.05 -4.33 7.25
CA VAL A 95 -3.41 -4.88 7.44
C VAL A 95 -3.37 -6.41 7.54
N GLY A 96 -2.56 -7.08 6.73
CA GLY A 96 -2.34 -8.53 6.81
C GLY A 96 -1.87 -9.00 8.18
N GLN A 97 -0.98 -8.26 8.83
CA GLN A 97 -0.55 -8.56 10.20
C GLN A 97 -1.70 -8.46 11.21
N ALA A 98 -2.57 -7.47 11.07
CA ALA A 98 -3.74 -7.31 11.92
C ALA A 98 -4.72 -8.49 11.73
N SER A 99 -4.95 -8.92 10.48
CA SER A 99 -5.76 -10.10 10.15
C SER A 99 -5.16 -11.39 10.72
N ALA A 100 -3.85 -11.61 10.54
CA ALA A 100 -3.15 -12.77 11.09
C ALA A 100 -3.27 -12.82 12.62
N LYS A 101 -3.04 -11.68 13.28
CA LYS A 101 -3.19 -11.53 14.73
C LYS A 101 -4.61 -11.83 15.20
N ALA A 102 -5.63 -11.31 14.50
CA ALA A 102 -7.03 -11.56 14.83
C ALA A 102 -7.40 -13.05 14.69
N ASN A 103 -6.74 -13.76 13.79
CA ASN A 103 -6.88 -15.21 13.59
C ASN A 103 -5.95 -16.05 14.48
N GLY A 104 -5.23 -15.44 15.43
CA GLY A 104 -4.33 -16.14 16.36
C GLY A 104 -3.08 -16.71 15.70
N ARG A 105 -2.64 -16.15 14.56
CA ARG A 105 -1.44 -16.57 13.83
C ARG A 105 -0.28 -15.60 14.03
N ASP A 106 0.92 -16.16 14.01
CA ASP A 106 2.19 -15.44 14.14
C ASP A 106 2.85 -15.16 12.78
N THR A 107 2.32 -15.74 11.70
CA THR A 107 2.74 -15.50 10.32
C THR A 107 1.60 -14.90 9.51
N VAL A 108 1.96 -14.03 8.56
CA VAL A 108 1.00 -13.47 7.58
C VAL A 108 0.90 -14.43 6.41
N GLU A 109 -0.32 -14.86 6.10
CA GLU A 109 -0.63 -15.80 5.02
C GLU A 109 -1.25 -15.07 3.81
N PRO A 110 -1.29 -15.70 2.63
CA PRO A 110 -1.79 -15.06 1.42
C PRO A 110 -3.22 -14.50 1.52
N TRP A 111 -4.08 -15.13 2.33
CA TRP A 111 -5.48 -14.73 2.55
C TRP A 111 -5.67 -13.68 3.65
N ASP A 112 -4.62 -13.31 4.37
CA ASP A 112 -4.69 -12.16 5.29
C ASP A 112 -4.61 -10.82 4.57
N LEU A 113 -3.96 -10.81 3.40
CA LEU A 113 -3.77 -9.60 2.61
C LEU A 113 -5.14 -9.11 2.11
N PRO A 114 -5.45 -7.81 2.26
CA PRO A 114 -6.74 -7.24 1.86
C PRO A 114 -6.80 -7.01 0.35
N ILE A 115 -6.57 -8.05 -0.46
CA ILE A 115 -6.64 -8.00 -1.91
C ILE A 115 -8.11 -7.93 -2.32
N THR A 116 -8.56 -6.72 -2.66
CA THR A 116 -9.92 -6.51 -3.15
C THR A 116 -10.12 -7.19 -4.51
N LYS A 117 -11.38 -7.44 -4.88
CA LYS A 117 -11.71 -7.96 -6.21
C LYS A 117 -11.11 -7.11 -7.33
N GLY A 118 -11.15 -5.78 -7.19
CA GLY A 118 -10.58 -4.87 -8.18
C GLY A 118 -9.08 -5.09 -8.39
N LEU A 119 -8.31 -5.15 -7.30
CA LEU A 119 -6.88 -5.43 -7.37
C LEU A 119 -6.59 -6.84 -7.89
N GLN A 120 -7.39 -7.83 -7.52
CA GLN A 120 -7.25 -9.21 -8.02
C GLN A 120 -7.40 -9.28 -9.55
N GLU A 121 -8.36 -8.54 -10.14
CA GLU A 121 -8.50 -8.45 -11.60
C GLU A 121 -7.29 -7.76 -12.24
N SER A 122 -6.75 -6.71 -11.62
CA SER A 122 -5.53 -6.07 -12.09
C SER A 122 -4.32 -7.00 -12.04
N ILE A 123 -4.20 -7.85 -11.01
CA ILE A 123 -3.18 -8.92 -10.94
C ILE A 123 -3.36 -9.91 -12.10
N HIS A 124 -4.58 -10.30 -12.44
CA HIS A 124 -4.84 -11.17 -13.58
C HIS A 124 -4.43 -10.54 -14.92
N ARG A 125 -4.73 -9.25 -15.11
CA ARG A 125 -4.27 -8.49 -16.29
C ARG A 125 -2.76 -8.37 -16.34
N PHE A 126 -2.11 -8.13 -15.20
CA PHE A 126 -0.65 -8.08 -15.12
C PHE A 126 -0.02 -9.38 -15.62
N ARG A 127 -0.54 -10.53 -15.19
CA ARG A 127 -0.02 -11.83 -15.65
C ARG A 127 -0.04 -11.98 -17.17
N GLN A 128 -1.08 -11.47 -17.84
CA GLN A 128 -1.17 -11.49 -19.31
C GLN A 128 -0.14 -10.55 -19.97
N LEU A 129 0.09 -9.37 -19.40
CA LEU A 129 1.07 -8.41 -19.92
C LEU A 129 2.52 -8.84 -19.66
N ASP A 130 2.77 -9.51 -18.55
CA ASP A 130 4.10 -9.95 -18.14
C ASP A 130 4.67 -11.03 -19.06
N GLU A 131 3.81 -11.85 -19.68
CA GLU A 131 4.22 -12.83 -20.72
C GLU A 131 4.95 -12.17 -21.90
N GLU A 132 4.68 -10.88 -22.17
CA GLU A 132 5.29 -10.14 -23.29
C GLU A 132 6.45 -9.22 -22.86
N VAL A 133 6.42 -8.74 -21.60
CA VAL A 133 7.36 -7.71 -21.11
C VAL A 133 8.42 -8.29 -20.17
N GLU A 134 8.14 -9.41 -19.50
CA GLU A 134 8.99 -10.05 -18.48
C GLU A 134 9.46 -9.05 -17.41
N LEU A 135 8.51 -8.38 -16.76
CA LEU A 135 8.72 -7.38 -15.73
C LEU A 135 8.93 -8.02 -14.35
N LYS A 136 8.36 -9.21 -14.08
CA LYS A 136 8.47 -9.92 -12.78
C LYS A 136 9.88 -9.93 -12.17
N PRO A 137 10.97 -10.28 -12.88
CA PRO A 137 12.32 -10.32 -12.30
C PRO A 137 12.83 -8.95 -11.79
N ILE A 138 12.28 -7.85 -12.32
CA ILE A 138 12.60 -6.50 -11.86
C ILE A 138 11.82 -6.18 -10.59
N LEU A 139 10.57 -6.64 -10.50
CA LEU A 139 9.71 -6.41 -9.33
C LEU A 139 10.19 -7.19 -8.11
N GLU A 140 10.77 -8.39 -8.30
CA GLU A 140 11.42 -9.16 -7.23
C GLU A 140 12.51 -8.37 -6.51
N GLN A 141 13.18 -7.44 -7.22
CA GLN A 141 14.25 -6.60 -6.66
C GLN A 141 13.71 -5.43 -5.82
N LEU A 142 12.42 -5.09 -5.96
CA LEU A 142 11.77 -3.95 -5.28
C LEU A 142 11.11 -4.34 -3.95
N ALA A 143 10.98 -5.64 -3.65
CA ALA A 143 10.20 -6.11 -2.51
C ALA A 143 10.88 -5.96 -1.12
N ALA A 144 11.69 -4.92 -0.91
CA ALA A 144 12.31 -4.65 0.38
C ALA A 144 11.38 -3.77 1.24
N HIS A 145 10.92 -4.30 2.37
CA HIS A 145 10.08 -3.54 3.30
C HIS A 145 10.71 -3.40 4.69
N PRO A 146 10.36 -2.36 5.47
CA PRO A 146 10.73 -2.28 6.88
C PRO A 146 10.31 -3.55 7.65
N PRO A 147 10.98 -3.86 8.78
CA PRO A 147 10.61 -5.01 9.61
C PRO A 147 9.13 -4.96 10.01
N LEU A 148 8.47 -6.12 9.93
CA LEU A 148 7.09 -6.32 10.36
C LEU A 148 7.09 -7.03 11.72
N ASP A 149 6.06 -6.79 12.54
CA ASP A 149 5.87 -7.49 13.82
C ASP A 149 5.59 -8.99 13.61
N ARG A 150 4.94 -9.34 12.49
CA ARG A 150 4.70 -10.71 12.04
C ARG A 150 5.27 -10.89 10.64
N THR A 151 6.08 -11.92 10.47
CA THR A 151 6.72 -12.20 9.18
C THR A 151 5.73 -12.85 8.22
N PRO A 152 5.66 -12.39 6.97
CA PRO A 152 4.98 -13.08 5.89
C PRO A 152 5.53 -14.49 5.68
N THR A 153 4.66 -15.44 5.35
CA THR A 153 5.11 -16.76 4.92
C THR A 153 5.81 -16.68 3.57
N GLN A 154 6.65 -17.66 3.26
CA GLN A 154 7.29 -17.75 1.94
C GLN A 154 6.24 -17.72 0.81
N GLU A 155 5.12 -18.43 0.98
CA GLU A 155 4.00 -18.41 0.02
C GLU A 155 3.43 -16.99 -0.16
N THR A 156 3.42 -16.17 0.89
CA THR A 156 2.97 -14.77 0.82
C THR A 156 3.99 -13.90 0.09
N GLU A 157 5.28 -14.06 0.38
CA GLU A 157 6.36 -13.31 -0.28
C GLU A 157 6.47 -13.63 -1.78
N GLU A 158 6.26 -14.89 -2.16
CA GLU A 158 6.23 -15.33 -3.57
C GLU A 158 5.14 -14.63 -4.38
N ARG A 159 4.10 -14.06 -3.72
CA ARG A 159 3.04 -13.30 -4.38
C ARG A 159 3.38 -11.83 -4.60
N TYR A 160 4.44 -11.30 -3.99
CA TYR A 160 4.76 -9.87 -4.08
C TYR A 160 4.97 -9.36 -5.51
N PRO A 161 5.70 -10.05 -6.40
CA PRO A 161 5.88 -9.57 -7.76
C PRO A 161 4.54 -9.42 -8.50
N GLU A 162 3.59 -10.31 -8.22
CA GLU A 162 2.26 -10.26 -8.85
C GLU A 162 1.37 -9.16 -8.27
N ILE A 163 1.42 -8.95 -6.95
CA ILE A 163 0.70 -7.86 -6.29
C ILE A 163 1.23 -6.51 -6.78
N ILE A 164 2.56 -6.33 -6.79
CA ILE A 164 3.20 -5.12 -7.32
C ILE A 164 2.79 -4.93 -8.78
N GLY A 165 2.89 -5.96 -9.62
CA GLY A 165 2.47 -5.87 -11.03
C GLY A 165 0.99 -5.49 -11.21
N GLY A 166 0.11 -6.04 -10.37
CA GLY A 166 -1.30 -5.66 -10.34
C GLY A 166 -1.53 -4.20 -9.93
N LEU A 167 -0.78 -3.71 -8.92
CA LEU A 167 -0.78 -2.30 -8.54
C LEU A 167 -0.32 -1.41 -9.71
N SER A 168 0.69 -1.85 -10.48
CA SER A 168 1.21 -1.12 -11.63
C SER A 168 0.20 -1.03 -12.78
N VAL A 169 -0.55 -2.11 -13.06
CA VAL A 169 -1.66 -2.06 -14.03
C VAL A 169 -2.74 -1.08 -13.57
N ALA A 170 -3.19 -1.22 -12.32
CA ALA A 170 -4.22 -0.35 -11.77
C ALA A 170 -3.79 1.13 -11.80
N LEU A 171 -2.52 1.40 -11.48
CA LEU A 171 -1.93 2.73 -11.51
C LEU A 171 -1.96 3.31 -12.95
N ALA A 172 -1.48 2.55 -13.93
CA ALA A 172 -1.44 2.95 -15.33
C ALA A 172 -2.85 3.23 -15.89
N GLU A 173 -3.83 2.37 -15.58
CA GLU A 173 -5.23 2.58 -15.98
C GLU A 173 -5.84 3.81 -15.30
N THR A 174 -5.51 4.06 -14.02
CA THR A 174 -6.00 5.23 -13.28
C THR A 174 -5.48 6.53 -13.88
N PHE A 175 -4.22 6.57 -14.32
CA PHE A 175 -3.69 7.70 -15.11
C PHE A 175 -4.55 8.00 -16.33
N LYS A 176 -4.97 6.96 -17.07
CA LYS A 176 -5.81 7.15 -18.26
C LYS A 176 -7.24 7.52 -17.97
N ILE A 177 -7.79 7.09 -16.83
CA ILE A 177 -9.12 7.50 -16.39
C ILE A 177 -9.13 8.98 -15.98
N LEU A 178 -8.14 9.42 -15.19
CA LEU A 178 -8.09 10.80 -14.68
C LEU A 178 -7.55 11.79 -15.71
N TYR A 179 -6.60 11.36 -16.55
CA TYR A 179 -5.86 12.20 -17.48
C TYR A 179 -5.77 11.53 -18.88
N PRO A 180 -6.88 11.41 -19.62
CA PRO A 180 -6.95 10.61 -20.85
C PRO A 180 -5.95 11.05 -21.93
N ASP A 181 -5.76 12.36 -22.07
CA ASP A 181 -4.89 12.94 -23.11
C ASP A 181 -3.41 12.98 -22.72
N VAL A 182 -3.07 12.66 -21.47
CA VAL A 182 -1.69 12.70 -20.98
C VAL A 182 -0.95 11.46 -21.46
N LYS A 183 0.15 11.68 -22.19
CA LYS A 183 1.12 10.62 -22.55
C LYS A 183 2.28 10.57 -21.57
N ASN A 184 2.86 11.72 -21.24
CA ASN A 184 3.96 11.84 -20.28
C ASN A 184 3.43 12.38 -18.94
N PRO A 185 3.26 11.55 -17.90
CA PRO A 185 2.76 11.97 -16.61
C PRO A 185 3.75 12.91 -15.90
N GLN A 186 3.24 14.00 -15.33
CA GLN A 186 4.03 14.98 -14.59
C GLN A 186 3.79 14.78 -13.10
N THR A 187 4.58 15.47 -12.26
CA THR A 187 4.48 15.38 -10.79
C THR A 187 3.04 15.51 -10.29
N SER A 188 2.29 16.50 -10.79
CA SER A 188 0.90 16.73 -10.40
C SER A 188 -0.05 15.58 -10.77
N HIS A 189 0.23 14.87 -11.89
CA HIS A 189 -0.55 13.71 -12.28
C HIS A 189 -0.28 12.54 -11.33
N TRP A 190 0.99 12.32 -10.97
CA TRP A 190 1.38 11.33 -9.97
C TRP A 190 0.71 11.59 -8.62
N GLU A 191 0.82 12.82 -8.10
CA GLU A 191 0.18 13.22 -6.84
C GLU A 191 -1.33 12.95 -6.85
N GLY A 192 -2.00 13.32 -7.95
CA GLY A 192 -3.44 13.10 -8.09
C GLY A 192 -3.84 11.62 -8.14
N VAL A 193 -3.10 10.80 -8.88
CA VAL A 193 -3.37 9.35 -8.95
C VAL A 193 -3.04 8.69 -7.61
N THR A 194 -1.89 8.97 -7.00
CA THR A 194 -1.51 8.44 -5.68
C THR A 194 -2.56 8.77 -4.63
N ALA A 195 -3.09 10.00 -4.63
CA ALA A 195 -4.17 10.40 -3.72
C ALA A 195 -5.45 9.57 -3.88
N VAL A 196 -5.75 9.04 -5.07
CA VAL A 196 -6.88 8.10 -5.26
C VAL A 196 -6.58 6.77 -4.58
N PHE A 197 -5.38 6.23 -4.75
CA PHE A 197 -4.96 4.98 -4.11
C PHE A 197 -4.95 5.10 -2.59
N ASP A 198 -4.49 6.23 -2.04
CA ASP A 198 -4.50 6.50 -0.59
C ASP A 198 -5.89 6.52 0.05
N ARG A 199 -6.96 6.62 -0.75
CA ARG A 199 -8.34 6.50 -0.23
C ARG A 199 -8.89 5.10 -0.26
N LEU A 200 -8.25 4.18 -0.98
CA LEU A 200 -8.76 2.84 -1.27
C LEU A 200 -7.85 1.72 -0.73
N LEU A 201 -6.55 1.99 -0.61
CA LEU A 201 -5.50 1.07 -0.16
C LEU A 201 -4.71 1.66 1.01
#